data_AF-A0A849H197-F1
#
_entry.id   AF-A0A849H197-F1
#
_cell.length_a   1.000
_cell.length_b   1.000
_cell.length_c   1.000
_cell.angle_alpha   90.00
_cell.angle_beta   90.00
_cell.angle_gamma   90.00
#
_symmetry.space_group_name_H-M   'P 1'
#
loop_
_entity.id
_entity.type
_entity.pdbx_description
1 polymer ?
#
loop_
_entity_poly.entity_id
_entity_poly.type
_entity_poly.pdbx_seq_one_letter_code
_entity_poly.pdbx_strand_id
1 'polypeptide(L)'
;TGQLVSDPNTGLYMLNEAGTAIQTIDGNSGVSLTSAAFSSAFGWFQYVLAIAVILFAFSTMISWSYYGLKAWTFLFGEGKTKEIVFKVIFCIFVVIGAAANLGPVIDFSDAAIFAMAVVNIIGLYFLMPIVKTELESYLSRLKSGEIKKYA
;
A
#
# COMPACT_ATOMS: atom_id res chain seq x y z
N THR A 1 -12.73 -2.26 -23.42
CA THR A 1 -12.24 -3.47 -22.74
C THR A 1 -13.28 -4.58 -22.72
N GLY A 2 -14.58 -4.28 -22.87
CA GLY A 2 -15.64 -5.30 -22.87
C GLY A 2 -15.87 -5.97 -21.51
N GLN A 3 -15.12 -5.58 -20.46
CA GLN A 3 -15.17 -6.20 -19.13
C GLN A 3 -16.21 -5.57 -18.20
N LEU A 4 -16.80 -4.43 -18.57
CA LEU A 4 -17.83 -3.75 -17.80
C LEU A 4 -19.20 -4.09 -18.36
N VAL A 5 -20.13 -4.47 -17.49
CA VAL A 5 -21.50 -4.79 -17.89
C VAL A 5 -22.29 -3.49 -18.08
N SER A 6 -22.90 -3.33 -19.25
CA SER A 6 -23.79 -2.22 -19.57
C SER A 6 -25.19 -2.73 -19.91
N ASP A 7 -26.21 -1.98 -19.50
CA ASP A 7 -27.60 -2.25 -19.87
C ASP A 7 -27.78 -1.99 -21.39
N PRO A 8 -28.22 -3.00 -22.16
CA PRO A 8 -28.43 -2.88 -23.61
C PRO A 8 -29.45 -1.81 -24.02
N ASN A 9 -30.40 -1.47 -23.13
CA ASN A 9 -31.50 -0.57 -23.45
C ASN A 9 -31.16 0.90 -23.17
N THR A 10 -30.38 1.15 -22.12
CA THR A 10 -30.05 2.52 -21.67
C THR A 10 -28.62 2.93 -22.03
N GLY A 11 -27.74 1.98 -22.35
CA GLY A 11 -26.31 2.21 -22.58
C GLY A 11 -25.55 2.58 -21.30
N LEU A 12 -26.21 2.57 -20.14
CA LEU A 12 -25.60 2.86 -18.85
C LEU A 12 -24.89 1.63 -18.29
N TYR A 13 -23.84 1.85 -17.51
CA TYR A 13 -23.15 0.77 -16.80
C TYR A 13 -24.00 0.25 -15.65
N MET A 14 -24.07 -1.07 -15.52
CA MET A 14 -24.76 -1.72 -14.42
C MET A 14 -23.87 -1.72 -13.18
N LEU A 15 -24.45 -1.49 -12.01
CA LEU A 15 -23.74 -1.61 -10.75
C LEU A 15 -23.72 -3.08 -10.29
N ASN A 16 -22.70 -3.43 -9.52
CA ASN A 16 -22.67 -4.70 -8.80
C ASN A 16 -23.83 -4.77 -7.77
N GLU A 17 -24.12 -5.96 -7.24
CA GLU A 17 -25.23 -6.15 -6.27
C GLU A 17 -25.13 -5.25 -5.03
N ALA A 18 -23.92 -4.81 -4.67
CA ALA A 18 -23.67 -3.91 -3.55
C ALA A 18 -23.87 -2.42 -3.89
N GLY A 19 -24.01 -2.04 -5.16
CA GLY A 19 -24.13 -0.64 -5.59
C GLY A 19 -22.85 0.20 -5.46
N THR A 20 -21.70 -0.42 -5.18
CA THR A 20 -20.44 0.27 -4.86
C THR A 20 -19.50 0.40 -6.05
N ALA A 21 -19.66 -0.45 -7.07
CA ALA A 21 -18.80 -0.47 -8.25
C ALA A 21 -19.58 -0.88 -9.50
N ILE A 22 -19.03 -0.58 -10.67
CA ILE A 22 -19.57 -1.09 -11.94
C ILE A 22 -19.38 -2.61 -11.99
N GLN A 23 -20.44 -3.32 -12.36
CA GLN A 23 -20.43 -4.76 -12.51
C GLN A 23 -19.47 -5.17 -13.62
N THR A 24 -18.66 -6.20 -13.34
CA THR A 24 -17.69 -6.75 -14.27
C THR A 24 -18.11 -8.12 -14.79
N ILE A 25 -17.63 -8.48 -15.98
CA ILE A 25 -17.80 -9.84 -16.51
C ILE A 25 -17.09 -10.83 -15.56
N ASP A 26 -17.76 -11.95 -15.27
CA ASP A 26 -17.31 -13.02 -14.36
C ASP A 26 -16.98 -12.57 -12.92
N GLY A 27 -17.38 -11.35 -12.53
CA GLY A 27 -17.04 -10.79 -11.22
C GLY A 27 -15.56 -10.44 -11.05
N ASN A 28 -14.81 -10.31 -12.16
CA ASN A 28 -13.39 -9.94 -12.13
C ASN A 28 -13.16 -8.66 -11.33
N SER A 29 -12.17 -8.68 -10.44
CA SER A 29 -11.80 -7.56 -9.58
C SER A 29 -10.29 -7.45 -9.38
N GLY A 30 -9.82 -6.27 -8.97
CA GLY A 30 -8.41 -5.99 -8.73
C GLY A 30 -7.52 -6.36 -9.93
N VAL A 31 -6.47 -7.16 -9.66
CA VAL A 31 -5.49 -7.58 -10.67
C VAL A 31 -6.12 -8.41 -11.80
N SER A 32 -7.13 -9.23 -11.50
CA SER A 32 -7.81 -10.06 -12.52
C SER A 32 -8.54 -9.20 -13.55
N LEU A 33 -9.19 -8.12 -13.11
CA LEU A 33 -9.86 -7.17 -13.99
C LEU A 33 -8.87 -6.44 -14.89
N THR A 34 -7.73 -5.98 -14.34
CA THR A 34 -6.65 -5.37 -15.13
C THR A 34 -6.09 -6.36 -16.15
N SER A 35 -5.85 -7.61 -15.75
CA SER A 35 -5.36 -8.66 -16.63
C SER A 35 -6.33 -8.94 -17.79
N ALA A 36 -7.62 -9.08 -17.51
CA ALA A 36 -8.64 -9.32 -18.52
C ALA A 36 -8.80 -8.11 -19.47
N ALA A 37 -8.75 -6.89 -18.93
CA ALA A 37 -8.81 -5.67 -19.73
C ALA A 37 -7.63 -5.55 -20.71
N PHE A 38 -6.40 -5.77 -20.25
CA PHE A 38 -5.22 -5.68 -21.13
C PHE A 38 -5.09 -6.89 -22.07
N SER A 39 -5.49 -8.08 -21.63
CA SER A 39 -5.51 -9.28 -22.47
C SER A 39 -6.46 -9.13 -23.66
N SER A 40 -7.50 -8.30 -23.55
CA SER A 40 -8.40 -7.99 -24.68
C SER A 40 -7.71 -7.27 -25.85
N ALA A 41 -6.61 -6.57 -25.59
CA ALA A 41 -5.78 -5.92 -26.61
C ALA A 41 -4.48 -6.71 -26.90
N PHE A 42 -3.88 -7.32 -25.88
CA PHE A 42 -2.60 -8.02 -25.95
C PHE A 42 -2.67 -9.33 -25.15
N GLY A 43 -2.98 -10.46 -25.79
CA GLY A 43 -3.21 -11.75 -25.11
C GLY A 43 -2.05 -12.30 -24.27
N TRP A 44 -0.81 -11.82 -24.47
CA TRP A 44 0.37 -12.21 -23.68
C TRP A 44 0.61 -11.33 -22.45
N PHE A 45 -0.11 -10.21 -22.31
CA PHE A 45 0.14 -9.22 -21.26
C PHE A 45 -0.11 -9.76 -19.84
N GLN A 46 -1.00 -10.74 -19.69
CA GLN A 46 -1.27 -11.42 -18.41
C GLN A 46 0.01 -11.95 -17.72
N TYR A 47 0.98 -12.46 -18.49
CA TYR A 47 2.24 -12.98 -17.93
C TYR A 47 3.16 -11.86 -17.43
N VAL A 48 3.23 -10.75 -18.17
CA VAL A 48 3.98 -9.56 -17.76
C VAL A 48 3.40 -8.98 -16.49
N LEU A 49 2.07 -8.82 -16.46
CA LEU A 49 1.37 -8.28 -15.30
C LEU A 49 1.58 -9.18 -14.08
N ALA A 50 1.54 -10.51 -14.24
CA ALA A 50 1.81 -11.44 -13.14
C ALA A 50 3.21 -11.24 -12.55
N ILE A 51 4.26 -11.12 -13.38
CA ILE A 51 5.63 -10.86 -12.90
C ILE A 51 5.70 -9.49 -12.19
N ALA A 52 5.10 -8.45 -12.78
CA ALA A 52 5.10 -7.12 -12.19
C ALA A 52 4.40 -7.09 -10.82
N VAL A 53 3.27 -7.76 -10.68
CA VAL A 53 2.51 -7.85 -9.43
C VAL A 53 3.30 -8.59 -8.35
N ILE A 54 4.00 -9.69 -8.69
CA ILE A 54 4.85 -10.40 -7.74
C ILE A 54 5.98 -9.50 -7.23
N LEU A 55 6.68 -8.81 -8.14
CA LEU A 55 7.78 -7.91 -7.78
C LEU A 55 7.30 -6.74 -6.92
N PHE A 56 6.14 -6.18 -7.26
CA PHE A 56 5.53 -5.08 -6.51
C PHE A 56 5.04 -5.51 -5.12
N ALA A 57 4.39 -6.68 -5.03
CA ALA A 57 3.97 -7.24 -3.75
C ALA A 57 5.16 -7.53 -2.85
N PHE A 58 6.24 -8.09 -3.40
CA PHE A 58 7.46 -8.40 -2.65
C PHE A 58 8.15 -7.15 -2.11
N SER A 59 8.33 -6.11 -2.93
CA SER A 59 8.95 -4.86 -2.49
C SER A 59 8.13 -4.15 -1.39
N THR A 60 6.80 -4.18 -1.53
CA THR A 60 5.88 -3.64 -0.54
C THR A 60 5.98 -4.41 0.78
N MET A 61 5.98 -5.75 0.73
CA MET A 61 6.13 -6.59 1.93
C MET A 61 7.43 -6.31 2.68
N ILE A 62 8.55 -6.12 1.98
CA ILE A 62 9.84 -5.80 2.63
C ILE A 62 9.74 -4.48 3.39
N SER A 63 9.19 -3.45 2.75
CA SER A 63 9.07 -2.11 3.36
C SER A 63 8.19 -2.14 4.61
N TRP A 64 7.02 -2.78 4.52
CA TRP A 64 6.11 -2.92 5.67
C TRP A 64 6.66 -3.82 6.77
N SER A 65 7.38 -4.89 6.42
CA SER A 65 8.08 -5.73 7.40
C SER A 65 9.12 -4.90 8.17
N TYR A 66 9.88 -4.06 7.47
CA TYR A 66 10.87 -3.18 8.11
C TYR A 66 10.23 -2.13 9.03
N TYR A 67 9.17 -1.44 8.56
CA TYR A 67 8.48 -0.45 9.38
C TYR A 67 7.84 -1.09 10.62
N GLY A 68 7.19 -2.25 10.45
CA GLY A 68 6.63 -3.00 11.57
C GLY A 68 7.70 -3.48 12.54
N LEU A 69 8.86 -3.93 12.05
CA LEU A 69 9.98 -4.34 12.90
C LEU A 69 10.50 -3.17 13.73
N LYS A 70 10.62 -1.96 13.15
CA LYS A 70 11.05 -0.78 13.90
C LYS A 70 10.05 -0.37 14.97
N ALA A 71 8.75 -0.40 14.66
CA ALA A 71 7.71 -0.19 15.66
C ALA A 71 7.77 -1.26 16.78
N TRP A 72 7.98 -2.53 16.43
CA TRP A 72 8.13 -3.63 17.38
C TRP A 72 9.33 -3.45 18.30
N THR A 73 10.51 -3.12 17.75
CA THR A 73 11.72 -2.87 18.56
C THR A 73 11.62 -1.59 19.40
N PHE A 74 10.82 -0.60 18.97
CA PHE A 74 10.55 0.58 19.78
C PHE A 74 9.70 0.23 21.02
N LEU A 75 8.67 -0.61 20.86
CA LEU A 75 7.77 -1.00 21.95
C LEU A 75 8.38 -2.02 22.90
N PHE A 76 9.02 -3.04 22.37
CA PHE A 76 9.52 -4.18 23.15
C PHE A 76 11.02 -4.12 23.41
N GLY A 77 11.71 -3.11 22.90
CA GLY A 77 13.16 -2.96 22.95
C GLY A 77 13.88 -3.76 21.85
N GLU A 78 15.15 -3.44 21.64
CA GLU A 78 15.99 -4.12 20.65
C GLU A 78 16.40 -5.53 21.12
N GLY A 79 16.77 -6.39 20.17
CA GLY A 79 17.32 -7.72 20.44
C GLY A 79 16.99 -8.76 19.38
N LYS A 80 17.98 -9.59 19.04
CA LYS A 80 17.89 -10.61 17.97
C LYS A 80 16.66 -11.52 18.13
N THR A 81 16.37 -11.97 19.34
CA THR A 81 15.21 -12.84 19.61
C THR A 81 13.89 -12.15 19.29
N LYS A 82 13.72 -10.88 19.70
CA LYS A 82 12.48 -10.11 19.47
C LYS A 82 12.27 -9.84 17.99
N GLU A 83 13.36 -9.55 17.26
CA GLU A 83 13.30 -9.35 15.81
C GLU A 83 12.92 -10.63 15.06
N ILE A 84 13.49 -11.77 15.45
CA ILE A 84 13.17 -13.07 14.84
C ILE A 84 11.70 -13.41 15.11
N VAL A 85 11.21 -13.20 16.33
CA VAL A 85 9.80 -13.42 16.68
C VAL A 85 8.89 -12.58 15.78
N PHE A 86 9.17 -11.28 15.62
CA PHE A 86 8.39 -10.43 14.71
C PHE A 86 8.42 -10.93 13.27
N LYS A 87 9.60 -11.30 12.74
CA LYS A 87 9.74 -11.81 11.37
C LYS A 87 8.95 -13.11 11.15
N VAL A 88 8.97 -14.02 12.13
CA VAL A 88 8.18 -15.26 12.07
C VAL A 88 6.70 -14.97 12.07
N ILE A 89 6.22 -14.08 12.95
CA ILE A 89 4.81 -13.65 12.99
C ILE A 89 4.43 -13.02 11.65
N PHE A 90 5.25 -12.11 11.12
CA PHE A 90 5.01 -11.47 9.83
C PHE A 90 4.86 -12.49 8.70
N CYS A 91 5.77 -13.47 8.59
CA CYS A 91 5.67 -14.54 7.60
C CYS A 91 4.41 -15.39 7.74
N ILE A 92 3.97 -15.69 8.97
CA ILE A 92 2.71 -16.40 9.21
C ILE A 92 1.52 -15.58 8.70
N PHE A 93 1.47 -14.28 9.02
CA PHE A 93 0.41 -13.39 8.53
C PHE A 93 0.42 -13.22 7.01
N VAL A 94 1.57 -13.31 6.34
CA VAL A 94 1.64 -13.33 4.87
C VAL A 94 0.93 -14.56 4.31
N VAL A 95 1.14 -15.75 4.89
CA VAL A 95 0.46 -16.98 4.45
C VAL A 95 -1.05 -16.89 4.71
N ILE A 96 -1.45 -16.37 5.87
CA ILE A 96 -2.87 -16.16 6.19
C ILE A 96 -3.50 -15.15 5.22
N GLY A 97 -2.81 -14.03 4.97
CA GLY A 97 -3.28 -12.98 4.06
C GLY A 97 -3.42 -13.47 2.62
N ALA A 98 -2.55 -14.37 2.17
CA ALA A 98 -2.65 -14.98 0.84
C ALA A 98 -3.89 -15.88 0.67
N ALA A 99 -4.46 -16.40 1.77
CA ALA A 99 -5.67 -17.22 1.78
C ALA A 99 -6.94 -16.44 2.18
N ALA A 100 -6.81 -15.18 2.61
CA ALA A 100 -7.92 -14.36 3.08
C ALA A 100 -8.66 -13.66 1.92
N ASN A 101 -9.93 -13.31 2.15
CA ASN A 101 -10.70 -12.52 1.21
C ASN A 101 -10.17 -11.09 1.12
N LEU A 102 -10.03 -10.57 -0.10
CA LEU A 102 -9.43 -9.26 -0.37
C LEU A 102 -10.19 -8.10 0.30
N GLY A 103 -11.53 -8.11 0.26
CA GLY A 103 -12.37 -7.03 0.81
C GLY A 103 -12.10 -6.75 2.30
N PRO A 104 -12.34 -7.71 3.20
CA PRO A 104 -12.08 -7.52 4.63
C PRO A 104 -10.64 -7.13 4.97
N VAL A 105 -9.66 -7.62 4.20
CA VAL A 105 -8.24 -7.27 4.38
C VAL A 105 -7.99 -5.80 4.03
N ILE A 106 -8.59 -5.29 2.96
CA ILE A 106 -8.53 -3.88 2.58
C ILE A 106 -9.21 -3.02 3.66
N ASP A 107 -10.43 -3.37 4.06
CA ASP A 107 -11.20 -2.60 5.05
C ASP A 107 -10.43 -2.48 6.39
N PHE A 108 -9.84 -3.59 6.85
CA PHE A 108 -9.01 -3.59 8.05
C PHE A 108 -7.73 -2.75 7.88
N SER A 109 -7.07 -2.86 6.73
CA SER A 109 -5.84 -2.11 6.45
C SER A 109 -6.09 -0.62 6.40
N ASP A 110 -7.19 -0.19 5.77
CA ASP A 110 -7.59 1.22 5.70
C ASP A 110 -7.89 1.77 7.09
N ALA A 111 -8.62 1.02 7.93
CA ALA A 111 -8.88 1.42 9.31
C ALA A 111 -7.59 1.54 10.15
N ALA A 112 -6.65 0.60 10.00
CA ALA A 112 -5.37 0.63 10.71
C ALA A 112 -4.48 1.81 10.27
N ILE A 113 -4.37 2.05 8.96
CA ILE A 113 -3.60 3.17 8.40
C ILE A 113 -4.23 4.50 8.82
N PHE A 114 -5.57 4.59 8.79
CA PHE A 114 -6.28 5.78 9.26
C PHE A 114 -5.97 6.08 10.73
N ALA A 115 -6.04 5.08 11.61
CA ALA A 115 -5.71 5.24 13.01
C ALA A 115 -4.26 5.73 13.22
N MET A 116 -3.29 5.15 12.50
CA MET A 116 -1.89 5.61 12.54
C MET A 116 -1.73 7.04 12.04
N ALA A 117 -2.40 7.40 10.93
CA ALA A 117 -2.33 8.73 10.35
C ALA A 117 -2.87 9.81 11.29
N VAL A 118 -4.00 9.55 11.97
CA VAL A 118 -4.57 10.48 12.96
C VAL A 118 -3.58 10.82 14.05
N VAL A 119 -2.96 9.80 14.67
CA VAL A 119 -1.97 10.01 15.74
C VAL A 119 -0.73 10.76 15.21
N ASN A 120 -0.25 10.39 14.01
CA ASN A 120 0.92 11.03 13.42
C ASN A 120 0.69 12.51 13.07
N ILE A 121 -0.45 12.85 12.47
CA ILE A 121 -0.79 14.22 12.08
C ILE A 121 -0.90 15.12 13.32
N ILE A 122 -1.52 14.63 14.40
CA ILE A 122 -1.59 15.37 15.67
C ILE A 122 -0.18 15.66 16.21
N GLY A 123 0.70 14.66 16.21
CA GLY A 123 2.09 14.84 16.61
C GLY A 123 2.84 15.87 15.74
N LEU A 124 2.68 15.79 14.42
CA LEU A 124 3.28 16.74 13.48
C LEU A 124 2.76 18.16 13.67
N TYR A 125 1.48 18.33 14.01
CA TYR A 125 0.91 19.65 14.28
C TYR A 125 1.61 20.34 15.46
N PHE A 126 1.88 19.61 16.55
CA PHE A 126 2.62 20.13 17.70
C PHE A 126 4.13 20.32 17.41
N LEU A 127 4.72 19.47 16.58
CA LEU A 127 6.13 19.55 16.20
C LEU A 127 6.42 20.57 15.09
N MET A 128 5.38 21.08 14.41
CA MET A 128 5.49 22.05 13.32
C MET A 128 6.42 23.24 13.61
N PRO A 129 6.38 23.94 14.76
CA PRO A 129 7.29 25.04 15.04
C PRO A 129 8.76 24.58 15.10
N ILE A 130 9.03 23.41 15.68
CA ILE A 130 10.38 22.86 15.79
C ILE A 130 10.91 22.50 14.39
N VAL A 131 10.10 21.82 13.58
CA VAL A 131 10.45 21.47 12.20
C VAL A 131 10.74 22.73 11.38
N LYS A 132 9.97 23.81 11.58
CA LYS A 132 10.22 25.09 10.91
C LYS A 132 11.59 25.68 11.29
N THR A 133 11.91 25.71 12.58
CA THR A 133 13.22 26.22 13.06
C THR A 133 14.38 25.37 12.54
N GLU A 134 14.27 24.04 12.57
CA GLU A 134 15.30 23.13 12.04
C GLU A 134 15.47 23.28 10.53
N LEU A 135 14.37 23.49 9.79
CA LEU A 135 14.42 23.74 8.34
C LEU A 135 15.12 25.06 8.03
N GLU A 136 14.81 26.15 8.74
CA GLU A 136 15.48 27.45 8.57
C GLU A 136 16.98 27.34 8.87
N SER A 137 17.34 26.65 9.95
CA SER A 137 18.73 26.34 10.30
C SER A 137 19.43 25.56 9.19
N TYR A 138 18.84 24.46 8.72
CA TYR A 138 19.39 23.63 7.63
C TYR A 138 19.60 24.44 6.34
N LEU A 139 18.62 25.25 5.95
CA LEU A 139 18.71 26.09 4.76
C LEU A 139 19.79 27.18 4.90
N SER A 140 19.97 27.75 6.10
CA SER A 140 21.04 28.72 6.35
C SER A 140 22.43 28.11 6.17
N ARG A 141 22.66 26.91 6.70
CA ARG A 141 23.91 26.14 6.61
C ARG A 141 24.20 25.64 5.21
N LEU A 142 23.14 25.36 4.44
CA LEU A 142 23.26 25.02 3.02
C LEU A 142 23.64 26.25 2.18
N LYS A 143 23.14 27.44 2.52
CA LYS A 143 23.47 28.71 1.82
C LYS A 143 24.86 29.21 2.17
N SER A 144 25.30 29.06 3.41
CA SER A 144 26.65 29.47 3.85
C SER A 144 27.77 28.57 3.30
N GLY A 145 27.41 27.44 2.68
CA GLY A 145 28.38 26.47 2.13
C GLY A 145 28.98 25.53 3.17
N GLU A 146 28.48 25.57 4.41
CA GLU A 146 28.89 24.69 5.49
C GLU A 146 28.46 23.23 5.21
N ILE A 147 27.31 23.05 4.55
CA ILE A 147 26.87 21.76 4.01
C ILE A 147 27.34 21.66 2.55
N LYS A 148 28.31 20.79 2.29
CA LYS A 148 28.77 20.49 0.92
C LYS A 148 27.63 19.86 0.12
N LYS A 149 27.28 20.50 -0.99
CA LYS A 149 26.42 19.90 -2.02
C LYS A 149 27.23 18.84 -2.76
N TYR A 150 26.87 17.58 -2.57
CA TYR A 150 27.30 16.51 -3.46
C TYR A 150 26.33 16.51 -4.64
N ALA A 151 26.80 16.97 -5.79
CA ALA A 151 26.09 16.94 -7.07
C ALA A 151 26.40 15.65 -7.83
#